data_AF-A0A843BAB7-F1
#
_entry.id   AF-A0A843BAB7-F1
#
_cell.length_a   1.000
_cell.length_b   1.000
_cell.length_c   1.000
_cell.angle_alpha   90.00
_cell.angle_beta   90.00
_cell.angle_gamma   90.00
#
_symmetry.space_group_name_H-M   'P 1'
#
loop_
_entity.id
_entity.type
_entity.pdbx_description
1 polymer ?
#
loop_
_entity_poly.entity_id
_entity_poly.type
_entity_poly.pdbx_seq_one_letter_code
_entity_poly.pdbx_strand_id
1 'polypeptide(L)'
;MTRFSGRTSLVIAILTLSIGTATAQGVPKHLQLARDFVTNTKQENNEYSNTQVMVRMPGEKGATDYIVHTDCTGFVESMLRRTKSGVLEQMQSMKFKTRHSIYDYHPSIEKGEAFERITKVTDLKPGDVVAWLYVNTKGHTAAGHILFVDEAPVKVKSRLPYAWNSTQYEVRIIDTSQEAKSRDDTRYVSDAGLRDENEARGKENGTIASPNFKGVGRGTIRFYADDTTGEIKGVAYNIDSAKFHAQGMDWNIVMGRPKIATTAH
;
A
#
# COMPACT_ATOMS: atom_id res chain seq x y z
N MET A 1 -77.17 -32.40 14.87
CA MET A 1 -77.09 -31.29 13.89
C MET A 1 -76.80 -30.02 14.68
N THR A 2 -75.76 -29.20 14.51
CA THR A 2 -74.56 -29.18 13.66
C THR A 2 -73.64 -28.16 14.36
N ARG A 3 -72.37 -28.50 14.67
CA ARG A 3 -71.34 -27.53 15.10
C ARG A 3 -70.95 -26.66 13.91
N PHE A 4 -70.57 -25.41 14.13
CA PHE A 4 -69.27 -24.85 13.71
C PHE A 4 -69.08 -23.43 14.30
N SER A 5 -68.05 -23.29 15.14
CA SER A 5 -67.52 -22.02 15.64
C SER A 5 -66.26 -21.71 14.83
N GLY A 6 -66.26 -20.63 14.05
CA GLY A 6 -65.08 -20.11 13.37
C GLY A 6 -64.55 -18.88 14.12
N ARG A 7 -63.44 -19.03 14.85
CA ARG A 7 -62.64 -17.92 15.38
C ARG A 7 -61.50 -17.65 14.39
N THR A 8 -61.55 -16.50 13.73
CA THR A 8 -60.46 -15.99 12.88
C THR A 8 -59.45 -15.26 13.77
N SER A 9 -58.28 -15.86 13.97
CA SER A 9 -57.14 -15.21 14.63
C SER A 9 -56.35 -14.40 13.60
N LEU A 10 -56.25 -13.09 13.81
CA LEU A 10 -55.40 -12.19 13.05
C LEU A 10 -53.98 -12.22 13.65
N VAL A 11 -53.01 -12.77 12.93
CA VAL A 11 -51.59 -12.73 13.30
C VAL A 11 -50.98 -11.46 12.72
N ILE A 12 -50.59 -10.52 13.59
CA ILE A 12 -49.82 -9.33 13.20
C ILE A 12 -48.33 -9.71 13.25
N ALA A 13 -47.69 -9.81 12.10
CA ALA A 13 -46.25 -9.96 11.98
C ALA A 13 -45.58 -8.59 12.13
N ILE A 14 -44.84 -8.39 13.22
CA ILE A 14 -43.98 -7.22 13.41
C ILE A 14 -42.66 -7.50 12.70
N LEU A 15 -42.46 -6.86 11.54
CA LEU A 15 -41.18 -6.86 10.82
C LEU A 15 -40.26 -5.82 11.48
N THR A 16 -39.33 -6.25 12.34
CA THR A 16 -38.25 -5.38 12.83
C THR A 16 -37.23 -5.19 11.71
N LEU A 17 -37.29 -4.06 11.00
CA LEU A 17 -36.22 -3.60 10.13
C LEU A 17 -35.02 -3.18 11.00
N SER A 18 -34.04 -4.06 11.11
CA SER A 18 -32.70 -3.73 11.59
C SER A 18 -32.00 -2.88 10.53
N ILE A 19 -32.13 -1.55 10.61
CA ILE A 19 -31.29 -0.64 9.82
C ILE A 19 -29.88 -0.75 10.40
N GLY A 20 -29.07 -1.63 9.81
CA GLY A 20 -27.64 -1.67 10.07
C GLY A 20 -27.03 -0.35 9.58
N THR A 21 -26.62 0.51 10.50
CA THR A 21 -25.77 1.65 10.18
C THR A 21 -24.44 1.11 9.67
N ALA A 22 -24.25 1.09 8.35
CA ALA A 22 -22.93 0.96 7.76
C ALA A 22 -22.14 2.19 8.18
N THR A 23 -21.29 2.06 9.20
CA THR A 23 -20.34 3.11 9.54
C THR A 23 -19.42 3.25 8.33
N ALA A 24 -19.43 4.42 7.70
CA ALA A 24 -18.38 4.80 6.79
C ALA A 24 -17.07 4.73 7.60
N GLN A 25 -16.30 3.65 7.43
CA GLN A 25 -15.00 3.54 8.07
C GLN A 25 -14.15 4.69 7.53
N GLY A 26 -13.90 5.69 8.37
CA GLY A 26 -13.04 6.83 8.04
C GLY A 26 -11.64 6.36 7.65
N VAL A 27 -10.91 7.21 6.93
CA VAL A 27 -9.52 6.95 6.53
C VAL A 27 -8.69 6.56 7.75
N PRO A 28 -7.99 5.41 7.75
CA PRO A 28 -7.14 5.02 8.87
C PRO A 28 -6.06 6.07 9.17
N LYS A 29 -5.77 6.29 10.47
CA LYS A 29 -4.81 7.34 10.90
C LYS A 29 -3.45 7.22 10.22
N HIS A 30 -2.93 6.01 10.03
CA HIS A 30 -1.63 5.79 9.40
C HIS A 30 -1.63 6.16 7.92
N LEU A 31 -2.76 5.93 7.22
CA LEU A 31 -2.91 6.37 5.84
C LEU A 31 -3.05 7.88 5.75
N GLN A 32 -3.84 8.50 6.64
CA GLN A 32 -3.95 9.96 6.68
C GLN A 32 -2.58 10.60 6.90
N LEU A 33 -1.80 10.08 7.85
CA LEU A 33 -0.43 10.57 8.07
C LEU A 33 0.45 10.36 6.83
N ALA A 34 0.36 9.22 6.15
CA ALA A 34 1.10 8.99 4.91
C ALA A 34 0.75 10.02 3.81
N ARG A 35 -0.52 10.39 3.68
CA ARG A 35 -0.99 11.44 2.77
C ARG A 35 -0.45 12.80 3.16
N ASP A 36 -0.39 13.11 4.45
CA ASP A 36 0.17 14.38 4.94
C ASP A 36 1.65 14.48 4.60
N PHE A 37 2.43 13.40 4.78
CA PHE A 37 3.84 13.35 4.37
C PHE A 37 4.01 13.55 2.85
N VAL A 38 3.28 12.80 2.01
CA VAL A 38 3.34 12.98 0.55
C VAL A 38 3.02 14.41 0.13
N THR A 39 2.02 15.01 0.76
CA THR A 39 1.51 16.34 0.36
C THR A 39 2.47 17.45 0.76
N ASN A 40 3.14 17.33 1.91
CA ASN A 40 3.89 18.43 2.52
C ASN A 40 5.41 18.27 2.44
N THR A 41 5.93 17.09 2.10
CA THR A 41 7.38 16.90 1.91
C THR A 41 7.84 17.57 0.63
N LYS A 42 8.68 18.59 0.78
CA LYS A 42 9.36 19.26 -0.33
C LYS A 42 10.44 18.35 -0.93
N GLN A 43 10.75 18.56 -2.19
CA GLN A 43 11.68 17.70 -2.94
C GLN A 43 13.08 17.64 -2.30
N GLU A 44 13.60 18.75 -1.80
CA GLU A 44 14.89 18.84 -1.12
C GLU A 44 14.95 18.04 0.20
N ASN A 45 13.79 17.69 0.77
CA ASN A 45 13.64 16.89 1.97
C ASN A 45 13.08 15.49 1.67
N ASN A 46 13.09 15.06 0.40
CA ASN A 46 12.54 13.79 -0.06
C ASN A 46 13.62 12.91 -0.68
N GLU A 47 13.98 11.84 0.00
CA GLU A 47 15.07 10.96 -0.39
C GLU A 47 14.74 9.49 -0.11
N TYR A 48 15.05 8.63 -1.09
CA TYR A 48 15.11 7.19 -0.85
C TYR A 48 16.48 6.85 -0.25
N SER A 49 16.52 6.54 1.04
CA SER A 49 17.78 6.30 1.77
C SER A 49 17.70 5.09 2.70
N ASN A 50 18.77 4.28 2.74
CA ASN A 50 18.91 3.14 3.64
C ASN A 50 20.00 3.35 4.72
N THR A 51 20.71 4.47 4.71
CA THR A 51 21.84 4.76 5.63
C THR A 51 21.54 5.91 6.59
N GLN A 52 20.83 6.95 6.14
CA GLN A 52 20.51 8.14 6.95
C GLN A 52 19.00 8.23 7.19
N VAL A 53 18.44 7.16 7.78
CA VAL A 53 16.99 7.03 7.94
C VAL A 53 16.43 8.11 8.87
N MET A 54 15.65 9.03 8.30
CA MET A 54 15.00 10.12 8.99
C MET A 54 13.62 10.38 8.38
N VAL A 55 12.57 10.20 9.18
CA VAL A 55 11.22 10.67 8.87
C VAL A 55 10.84 11.65 9.96
N ARG A 56 10.42 12.86 9.62
CA ARG A 56 10.01 13.90 10.58
C ARG A 56 8.88 14.76 10.03
N MET A 57 8.01 15.21 10.92
CA MET A 57 6.99 16.22 10.62
C MET A 57 7.19 17.46 11.50
N PRO A 58 6.61 18.61 11.14
CA PRO A 58 6.72 19.83 11.93
C PRO A 58 6.39 19.61 13.41
N GLY A 59 7.24 20.15 14.29
CA GLY A 59 7.15 19.99 15.74
C GLY A 59 7.93 18.80 16.30
N GLU A 60 8.34 17.82 15.49
CA GLU A 60 9.18 16.72 15.95
C GLU A 60 10.66 17.13 16.01
N LYS A 61 11.24 17.13 17.22
CA LYS A 61 12.67 17.41 17.43
C LYS A 61 13.14 18.73 16.78
N GLY A 62 12.29 19.75 16.82
CA GLY A 62 12.56 21.06 16.22
C GLY A 62 12.45 21.12 14.70
N ALA A 63 11.94 20.08 14.03
CA ALA A 63 11.66 20.13 12.59
C ALA A 63 10.59 21.20 12.30
N THR A 64 10.87 22.04 11.31
CA THR A 64 9.93 23.05 10.75
C THR A 64 9.19 22.53 9.52
N ASP A 65 9.73 21.51 8.87
CA ASP A 65 9.25 20.95 7.62
C ASP A 65 9.05 19.44 7.73
N TYR A 66 8.33 18.87 6.75
CA TYR A 66 8.26 17.43 6.57
C TYR A 66 9.54 16.93 5.87
N ILE A 67 10.14 15.90 6.45
CA ILE A 67 11.37 15.25 5.95
C ILE A 67 11.12 13.75 5.81
N VAL A 68 11.45 13.20 4.64
CA VAL A 68 11.36 11.75 4.35
C VAL A 68 12.63 11.28 3.68
N HIS A 69 13.59 10.83 4.49
CA HIS A 69 14.82 10.18 4.05
C HIS A 69 14.76 8.74 4.55
N THR A 70 14.18 7.81 3.80
CA THR A 70 14.06 6.41 4.23
C THR A 70 13.78 5.52 3.01
N ASP A 71 13.90 4.20 3.15
CA ASP A 71 13.33 3.25 2.21
C ASP A 71 11.84 2.99 2.49
N CYS A 72 11.23 2.11 1.69
CA CYS A 72 9.82 1.73 1.78
C CYS A 72 9.41 1.17 3.15
N THR A 73 10.21 0.29 3.77
CA THR A 73 9.81 -0.33 5.05
C THR A 73 9.91 0.66 6.20
N GLY A 74 10.91 1.55 6.18
CA GLY A 74 11.02 2.58 7.22
C GLY A 74 9.95 3.66 7.12
N PHE A 75 9.43 3.94 5.92
CA PHE A 75 8.28 4.84 5.77
C PHE A 75 7.01 4.22 6.37
N VAL A 76 6.70 2.97 6.01
CA VAL A 76 5.56 2.23 6.58
C VAL A 76 5.68 2.12 8.10
N GLU A 77 6.85 1.73 8.60
CA GLU A 77 7.11 1.64 10.04
C GLU A 77 6.89 2.98 10.73
N SER A 78 7.38 4.07 10.12
CA SER A 78 7.23 5.43 10.64
C SER A 78 5.77 5.85 10.78
N MET A 79 4.91 5.50 9.83
CA MET A 79 3.48 5.81 9.90
C MET A 79 2.81 4.98 11.01
N LEU A 80 3.01 3.66 10.98
CA LEU A 80 2.39 2.74 11.95
C LEU A 80 2.81 3.03 13.40
N ARG A 81 4.07 3.41 13.62
CA ARG A 81 4.61 3.77 14.93
C ARG A 81 4.04 5.08 15.44
N ARG A 82 4.02 6.13 14.62
CA ARG A 82 3.52 7.46 15.00
C ARG A 82 2.06 7.45 15.36
N THR A 83 1.26 6.63 14.67
CA THR A 83 -0.16 6.50 14.96
C THR A 83 -0.47 5.51 16.08
N LYS A 84 0.56 4.97 16.75
CA LYS A 84 0.44 3.97 17.83
C LYS A 84 -0.48 2.82 17.43
N SER A 85 -0.30 2.32 16.20
CA SER A 85 -1.20 1.33 15.61
C SER A 85 -1.21 -0.02 16.34
N GLY A 86 -0.18 -0.34 17.11
CA GLY A 86 0.01 -1.66 17.74
C GLY A 86 0.41 -2.76 16.75
N VAL A 87 0.57 -2.46 15.46
CA VAL A 87 0.84 -3.43 14.39
C VAL A 87 2.27 -3.96 14.52
N LEU A 88 3.23 -3.08 14.78
CA LEU A 88 4.65 -3.43 14.84
C LEU A 88 4.94 -4.39 16.00
N GLU A 89 4.22 -4.24 17.11
CA GLU A 89 4.35 -5.07 18.32
C GLU A 89 3.80 -6.50 18.11
N GLN A 90 2.94 -6.70 17.11
CA GLN A 90 2.37 -8.01 16.77
C GLN A 90 3.29 -8.84 15.86
N MET A 91 4.33 -8.24 15.26
CA MET A 91 5.23 -8.92 14.33
C MET A 91 6.25 -9.78 15.09
N GLN A 92 6.15 -11.11 14.96
CA GLN A 92 6.94 -12.03 15.79
C GLN A 92 8.44 -12.08 15.41
N SER A 93 8.80 -11.64 14.21
CA SER A 93 10.15 -11.73 13.66
C SER A 93 11.14 -10.66 14.17
N MET A 94 10.69 -9.75 15.04
CA MET A 94 11.47 -8.57 15.52
C MET A 94 12.54 -8.88 16.56
N LYS A 95 12.82 -10.15 16.90
CA LYS A 95 13.81 -10.46 17.95
C LYS A 95 15.19 -9.89 17.59
N PHE A 96 15.69 -8.99 18.44
CA PHE A 96 17.02 -8.36 18.36
C PHE A 96 17.28 -7.39 17.20
N LYS A 97 16.23 -6.84 16.57
CA LYS A 97 16.35 -5.81 15.53
C LYS A 97 15.91 -4.45 16.04
N THR A 98 16.37 -3.38 15.39
CA THR A 98 15.94 -2.00 15.66
C THR A 98 14.97 -1.46 14.61
N ARG A 99 14.72 -2.24 13.55
CA ARG A 99 13.89 -1.88 12.40
C ARG A 99 13.33 -3.12 11.70
N HIS A 100 12.12 -3.02 11.16
CA HIS A 100 11.49 -4.06 10.36
C HIS A 100 11.95 -3.97 8.90
N SER A 101 12.33 -5.12 8.37
CA SER A 101 12.66 -5.32 6.96
C SER A 101 11.47 -5.94 6.21
N ILE A 102 11.61 -6.07 4.89
CA ILE A 102 10.59 -6.77 4.09
C ILE A 102 10.43 -8.23 4.52
N TYR A 103 11.50 -8.86 5.02
CA TYR A 103 11.48 -10.21 5.59
C TYR A 103 10.71 -10.31 6.92
N ASP A 104 10.27 -9.19 7.48
CA ASP A 104 9.40 -9.14 8.64
C ASP A 104 7.94 -8.90 8.19
N TYR A 105 7.72 -7.90 7.33
CA TYR A 105 6.38 -7.55 6.83
C TYR A 105 5.74 -8.65 6.00
N HIS A 106 6.47 -9.18 5.02
CA HIS A 106 5.96 -10.19 4.09
C HIS A 106 5.43 -11.44 4.82
N PRO A 107 6.22 -12.14 5.67
CA PRO A 107 5.71 -13.30 6.38
C PRO A 107 4.64 -12.96 7.41
N SER A 108 4.66 -11.76 8.00
CA SER A 108 3.60 -11.33 8.93
C SER A 108 2.24 -11.21 8.24
N ILE A 109 2.22 -10.70 7.00
CA ILE A 109 1.02 -10.67 6.16
C ILE A 109 0.62 -12.09 5.74
N GLU A 110 1.58 -12.88 5.27
CA GLU A 110 1.34 -14.25 4.81
C GLU A 110 0.68 -15.13 5.88
N LYS A 111 1.17 -15.05 7.12
CA LYS A 111 0.67 -15.83 8.27
C LYS A 111 -0.55 -15.22 8.93
N GLY A 112 -0.94 -14.01 8.53
CA GLY A 112 -2.02 -13.28 9.17
C GLY A 112 -1.71 -12.90 10.62
N GLU A 113 -0.47 -12.55 10.95
CA GLU A 113 -0.03 -12.17 12.32
C GLU A 113 -0.48 -10.74 12.64
N ALA A 114 0.31 -9.73 12.27
CA ALA A 114 0.04 -8.31 12.49
C ALA A 114 -0.91 -7.70 11.45
N PHE A 115 -1.21 -8.47 10.40
CA PHE A 115 -2.09 -8.08 9.30
C PHE A 115 -3.15 -9.17 9.10
N GLU A 116 -4.36 -8.80 8.71
CA GLU A 116 -5.30 -9.73 8.09
C GLU A 116 -4.88 -9.94 6.63
N ARG A 117 -4.67 -11.19 6.21
CA ARG A 117 -4.28 -11.50 4.83
C ARG A 117 -5.45 -11.25 3.88
N ILE A 118 -5.19 -10.47 2.84
CA ILE A 118 -6.12 -10.22 1.75
C ILE A 118 -5.64 -11.01 0.53
N THR A 119 -6.55 -11.77 -0.09
CA THR A 119 -6.22 -12.55 -1.30
C THR A 119 -6.78 -11.92 -2.56
N LYS A 120 -7.98 -11.32 -2.49
CA LYS A 120 -8.65 -10.71 -3.64
C LYS A 120 -8.33 -9.23 -3.76
N VAL A 121 -8.07 -8.79 -4.99
CA VAL A 121 -7.75 -7.37 -5.25
C VAL A 121 -8.91 -6.47 -4.84
N THR A 122 -10.16 -6.88 -5.07
CA THR A 122 -11.37 -6.12 -4.73
C THR A 122 -11.59 -5.89 -3.24
N ASP A 123 -10.91 -6.67 -2.39
CA ASP A 123 -11.09 -6.60 -0.93
C ASP A 123 -10.12 -5.60 -0.29
N LEU A 124 -9.20 -5.03 -1.07
CA LEU A 124 -8.32 -3.94 -0.66
C LEU A 124 -9.12 -2.68 -0.35
N LYS A 125 -8.71 -2.01 0.72
CA LYS A 125 -9.26 -0.74 1.21
C LYS A 125 -8.15 0.28 1.42
N PRO A 126 -8.49 1.58 1.45
CA PRO A 126 -7.57 2.63 1.87
C PRO A 126 -6.92 2.29 3.22
N GLY A 127 -5.59 2.26 3.24
CA GLY A 127 -4.76 1.99 4.41
C GLY A 127 -4.29 0.53 4.53
N ASP A 128 -4.74 -0.36 3.65
CA ASP A 128 -4.11 -1.67 3.50
C ASP A 128 -2.69 -1.51 2.95
N VAL A 129 -1.85 -2.52 3.13
CA VAL A 129 -0.50 -2.58 2.57
C VAL A 129 -0.39 -3.67 1.53
N VAL A 130 0.47 -3.45 0.54
CA VAL A 130 0.90 -4.49 -0.40
C VAL A 130 2.40 -4.60 -0.30
N ALA A 131 2.87 -5.83 -0.10
CA ALA A 131 4.28 -6.14 0.00
C ALA A 131 4.63 -7.20 -1.05
N TRP A 132 5.84 -7.15 -1.58
CA TRP A 132 6.38 -8.25 -2.35
C TRP A 132 7.82 -8.53 -1.97
N LEU A 133 8.16 -9.82 -1.96
CA LEU A 133 9.50 -10.32 -1.78
C LEU A 133 10.05 -10.80 -3.12
N TYR A 134 11.30 -10.45 -3.42
CA TYR A 134 12.01 -11.01 -4.57
C TYR A 134 12.54 -12.39 -4.20
N VAL A 135 11.93 -13.42 -4.77
CA VAL A 135 12.25 -14.84 -4.51
C VAL A 135 13.54 -15.23 -5.23
N ASN A 136 13.74 -14.71 -6.45
CA ASN A 136 15.00 -14.80 -7.15
C ASN A 136 15.78 -13.51 -6.91
N THR A 137 16.88 -13.55 -6.17
CA THR A 137 17.68 -12.35 -5.87
C THR A 137 18.62 -11.94 -7.01
N LYS A 138 18.74 -12.76 -8.07
CA LYS A 138 19.62 -12.48 -9.20
C LYS A 138 19.11 -11.25 -9.95
N GLY A 139 19.89 -10.16 -9.88
CA GLY A 139 19.59 -8.90 -10.57
C GLY A 139 18.76 -7.91 -9.74
N HIS A 140 18.41 -8.25 -8.49
CA HIS A 140 17.76 -7.32 -7.57
C HIS A 140 18.76 -6.78 -6.54
N THR A 141 18.76 -5.47 -6.35
CA THR A 141 19.60 -4.79 -5.35
C THR A 141 18.90 -4.59 -4.01
N ALA A 142 17.57 -4.79 -3.97
CA ALA A 142 16.75 -4.80 -2.76
C ALA A 142 16.16 -6.21 -2.55
N ALA A 143 15.67 -6.49 -1.34
CA ALA A 143 15.02 -7.76 -1.04
C ALA A 143 13.54 -7.82 -1.46
N GLY A 144 12.92 -6.66 -1.67
CA GLY A 144 11.49 -6.53 -1.96
C GLY A 144 11.01 -5.10 -1.75
N HIS A 145 9.69 -4.91 -1.65
CA HIS A 145 9.07 -3.59 -1.48
C HIS A 145 7.77 -3.68 -0.69
N ILE A 146 7.38 -2.57 -0.06
CA ILE A 146 6.09 -2.42 0.60
C ILE A 146 5.52 -1.03 0.31
N LEU A 147 4.20 -0.94 0.18
CA LEU A 147 3.48 0.30 -0.08
C LEU A 147 2.13 0.33 0.64
N PHE A 148 1.56 1.53 0.79
CA PHE A 148 0.18 1.71 1.21
C PHE A 148 -0.75 1.77 0.00
N VAL A 149 -1.91 1.12 0.13
CA VAL A 149 -3.07 1.36 -0.73
C VAL A 149 -3.72 2.65 -0.30
N ASP A 150 -3.78 3.61 -1.19
CA ASP A 150 -4.28 4.95 -0.90
C ASP A 150 -5.77 5.07 -1.20
N GLU A 151 -6.23 4.46 -2.30
CA GLU A 151 -7.64 4.45 -2.68
C GLU A 151 -8.09 3.03 -3.02
N ALA A 152 -9.41 2.79 -2.96
CA ALA A 152 -9.97 1.50 -3.32
C ALA A 152 -9.65 1.16 -4.80
N PRO A 153 -9.35 -0.10 -5.15
CA PRO A 153 -9.05 -0.46 -6.53
C PRO A 153 -10.20 -0.18 -7.49
N VAL A 154 -9.88 0.39 -8.65
CA VAL A 154 -10.85 0.70 -9.71
C VAL A 154 -10.65 -0.27 -10.86
N LYS A 155 -11.69 -1.04 -11.18
CA LYS A 155 -11.66 -1.95 -12.34
C LYS A 155 -11.49 -1.15 -13.63
N VAL A 156 -10.56 -1.58 -14.49
CA VAL A 156 -10.28 -0.92 -15.77
C VAL A 156 -10.39 -1.90 -16.93
N LYS A 157 -10.52 -1.36 -18.14
CA LYS A 157 -10.42 -2.15 -19.36
C LYS A 157 -9.02 -2.75 -19.47
N SER A 158 -8.96 -4.07 -19.69
CA SER A 158 -7.69 -4.79 -19.81
C SER A 158 -6.84 -4.24 -20.97
N ARG A 159 -5.56 -4.02 -20.69
CA ARG A 159 -4.57 -3.50 -21.64
C ARG A 159 -3.17 -4.09 -21.37
N LEU A 160 -2.26 -3.90 -22.32
CA LEU A 160 -0.84 -4.29 -22.19
C LEU A 160 -0.20 -3.69 -20.92
N PRO A 161 0.83 -4.32 -20.32
CA PRO A 161 1.63 -5.45 -20.83
C PRO A 161 1.01 -6.85 -20.70
N TYR A 162 -0.11 -7.03 -20.00
CA TYR A 162 -0.71 -8.35 -19.77
C TYR A 162 -2.24 -8.30 -19.85
N ALA A 163 -2.82 -8.59 -21.02
CA ALA A 163 -4.26 -8.39 -21.26
C ALA A 163 -5.11 -9.67 -21.23
N TRP A 164 -4.48 -10.85 -21.28
CA TRP A 164 -5.19 -12.13 -21.40
C TRP A 164 -5.56 -12.69 -20.03
N ASN A 165 -6.76 -13.24 -19.90
CA ASN A 165 -7.27 -14.01 -18.75
C ASN A 165 -6.98 -13.36 -17.38
N SER A 166 -7.09 -12.04 -17.31
CA SER A 166 -6.94 -11.29 -16.07
C SER A 166 -7.81 -10.03 -16.06
N THR A 167 -8.41 -9.80 -14.90
CA THR A 167 -9.15 -8.58 -14.61
C THR A 167 -8.15 -7.58 -14.05
N GLN A 168 -8.13 -6.38 -14.63
CA GLN A 168 -7.18 -5.34 -14.26
C GLN A 168 -7.83 -4.29 -13.35
N TYR A 169 -7.07 -3.85 -12.35
CA TYR A 169 -7.46 -2.78 -11.45
C TYR A 169 -6.36 -1.73 -11.40
N GLU A 170 -6.75 -0.46 -11.49
CA GLU A 170 -5.88 0.65 -11.11
C GLU A 170 -5.97 0.86 -9.60
N VAL A 171 -4.81 0.97 -8.97
CA VAL A 171 -4.67 1.13 -7.52
C VAL A 171 -3.79 2.35 -7.27
N ARG A 172 -4.37 3.36 -6.65
CA ARG A 172 -3.63 4.52 -6.14
C ARG A 172 -2.82 4.07 -4.92
N ILE A 173 -1.53 4.38 -4.92
CA ILE A 173 -0.59 3.94 -3.90
C ILE A 173 0.20 5.11 -3.32
N ILE A 174 0.70 4.92 -2.10
CA ILE A 174 1.78 5.72 -1.53
C ILE A 174 2.96 4.80 -1.24
N ASP A 175 4.12 5.09 -1.81
CA ASP A 175 5.34 4.33 -1.57
C ASP A 175 6.56 5.24 -1.42
N THR A 176 7.66 4.68 -0.93
CA THR A 176 8.96 5.36 -0.92
C THR A 176 9.92 4.56 -1.78
N SER A 177 10.43 5.15 -2.85
CA SER A 177 11.14 4.40 -3.89
C SER A 177 12.15 5.26 -4.65
N GLN A 178 13.00 4.62 -5.45
CA GLN A 178 13.98 5.30 -6.32
C GLN A 178 13.38 5.80 -7.64
N GLU A 179 12.14 5.46 -7.95
CA GLU A 179 11.50 5.78 -9.24
C GLU A 179 10.01 6.07 -9.09
N ALA A 180 9.50 7.02 -9.87
CA ALA A 180 8.06 7.20 -10.07
C ALA A 180 7.43 5.93 -10.67
N LYS A 181 6.24 5.55 -10.18
CA LYS A 181 5.55 4.33 -10.66
C LYS A 181 4.57 4.59 -11.79
N SER A 182 4.29 5.85 -12.08
CA SER A 182 3.38 6.27 -13.13
C SER A 182 3.58 7.73 -13.50
N ARG A 183 2.94 8.18 -14.59
CA ARG A 183 2.99 9.59 -15.01
C ARG A 183 2.23 10.54 -14.07
N ASP A 184 1.26 10.03 -13.31
CA ASP A 184 0.52 10.76 -12.26
C ASP A 184 1.17 10.59 -10.86
N ASP A 185 2.38 10.02 -10.80
CA ASP A 185 3.16 9.96 -9.57
C ASP A 185 3.67 11.35 -9.22
N THR A 186 3.54 11.76 -7.95
CA THR A 186 4.02 13.08 -7.49
C THR A 186 5.53 13.29 -7.66
N ARG A 187 6.30 12.22 -7.89
CA ARG A 187 7.73 12.28 -8.20
C ARG A 187 8.05 12.33 -9.69
N TYR A 188 7.06 12.13 -10.56
CA TYR A 188 7.28 12.09 -12.00
C TYR A 188 7.68 13.48 -12.50
N VAL A 189 8.79 13.53 -13.24
CA VAL A 189 9.28 14.76 -13.88
C VAL A 189 8.93 14.69 -15.36
N SER A 190 8.11 15.62 -15.84
CA SER A 190 7.72 15.72 -17.24
C SER A 190 8.68 16.55 -18.09
N ASP A 191 9.41 17.48 -17.47
CA ASP A 191 10.38 18.35 -18.15
C ASP A 191 11.63 17.55 -18.57
N ALA A 192 11.98 17.58 -19.86
CA ALA A 192 13.08 16.78 -20.40
C ALA A 192 14.46 17.23 -19.88
N GLY A 193 14.68 18.54 -19.70
CA GLY A 193 15.96 19.06 -19.22
C GLY A 193 16.21 18.64 -17.76
N LEU A 194 15.19 18.78 -16.90
CA LEU A 194 15.28 18.34 -15.51
C LEU A 194 15.45 16.82 -15.37
N ARG A 195 14.89 16.03 -16.29
CA ARG A 195 15.11 14.58 -16.32
C ARG A 195 16.57 14.24 -16.61
N ASP A 196 17.17 14.88 -17.60
CA ASP A 196 18.58 14.67 -17.96
C ASP A 196 19.51 15.09 -16.81
N GLU A 197 19.23 16.22 -16.16
CA GLU A 197 19.96 16.69 -14.97
C GLU A 197 19.85 15.71 -13.79
N ASN A 198 18.66 15.17 -13.52
CA ASN A 198 18.44 14.19 -12.45
C ASN A 198 19.23 12.90 -12.71
N GLU A 199 19.24 12.41 -13.96
CA GLU A 199 20.01 11.23 -14.33
C GLU A 199 21.52 11.46 -14.18
N ALA A 200 22.02 12.63 -14.61
CA ALA A 200 23.43 13.00 -14.48
C ALA A 200 23.87 13.05 -13.00
N ARG A 201 23.10 13.75 -12.16
CA ARG A 201 23.35 13.82 -10.70
C ARG A 201 23.35 12.44 -10.04
N GLY A 202 22.46 11.55 -10.48
CA GLY A 202 22.40 10.18 -9.99
C GLY A 202 23.70 9.42 -10.26
N LYS A 203 24.23 9.53 -11.49
CA LYS A 203 25.49 8.90 -11.93
C LYS A 203 26.71 9.46 -11.17
N GLU A 204 26.77 10.77 -10.96
CA GLU A 204 27.88 11.44 -10.27
C GLU A 204 27.96 11.08 -8.79
N ASN A 205 26.82 10.98 -8.11
CA ASN A 205 26.75 10.68 -6.67
C ASN A 205 26.84 9.18 -6.35
N GLY A 206 27.09 8.32 -7.35
CA GLY A 206 27.15 6.85 -7.16
C GLY A 206 25.82 6.22 -6.73
N THR A 207 24.70 6.92 -6.94
CA THR A 207 23.34 6.40 -6.65
C THR A 207 22.71 5.87 -7.94
N ILE A 208 21.60 5.13 -7.86
CA ILE A 208 20.89 4.70 -9.08
C ILE A 208 20.44 5.94 -9.86
N ALA A 209 20.87 6.08 -11.11
CA ALA A 209 20.43 7.17 -11.98
C ALA A 209 18.92 7.06 -12.19
N SER A 210 18.20 8.15 -11.90
CA SER A 210 16.76 8.25 -12.11
C SER A 210 16.44 9.58 -12.77
N PRO A 211 15.59 9.61 -13.82
CA PRO A 211 15.09 10.86 -14.38
C PRO A 211 14.02 11.51 -13.49
N ASN A 212 13.47 10.79 -12.52
CA ASN A 212 12.42 11.24 -11.63
C ASN A 212 12.96 11.58 -10.25
N PHE A 213 12.13 12.21 -9.42
CA PHE A 213 12.47 12.38 -8.02
C PHE A 213 12.41 11.05 -7.26
N LYS A 214 13.21 10.94 -6.20
CA LYS A 214 13.28 9.78 -5.31
C LYS A 214 12.53 10.08 -4.00
N GLY A 215 12.33 9.06 -3.20
CA GLY A 215 11.70 9.17 -1.89
C GLY A 215 10.21 8.87 -1.94
N VAL A 216 9.43 9.47 -1.04
CA VAL A 216 7.99 9.25 -0.95
C VAL A 216 7.26 9.84 -2.16
N GLY A 217 6.30 9.09 -2.70
CA GLY A 217 5.43 9.59 -3.76
C GLY A 217 4.07 8.90 -3.75
N ARG A 218 3.16 9.49 -4.52
CA ARG A 218 1.79 9.00 -4.67
C ARG A 218 1.46 8.87 -6.14
N GLY A 219 1.25 7.64 -6.60
CA GLY A 219 1.07 7.26 -8.00
C GLY A 219 0.00 6.20 -8.17
N THR A 220 -0.16 5.73 -9.40
CA THR A 220 -1.13 4.69 -9.76
C THR A 220 -0.42 3.50 -10.38
N ILE A 221 -0.61 2.31 -9.82
CA ILE A 221 -0.12 1.05 -10.38
C ILE A 221 -1.29 0.18 -10.81
N ARG A 222 -0.99 -0.89 -11.56
CA ARG A 222 -1.99 -1.83 -12.03
C ARG A 222 -1.82 -3.18 -11.36
N PHE A 223 -2.87 -3.67 -10.74
CA PHE A 223 -2.99 -5.05 -10.27
C PHE A 223 -3.77 -5.89 -11.26
N TYR A 224 -3.32 -7.13 -11.42
CA TYR A 224 -3.94 -8.13 -12.26
C TYR A 224 -4.51 -9.19 -11.34
N ALA A 225 -5.79 -9.50 -11.50
CA ALA A 225 -6.49 -10.50 -10.74
C ALA A 225 -6.90 -11.66 -11.65
N ASP A 226 -6.97 -12.86 -11.07
CA ASP A 226 -7.60 -14.02 -11.69
C ASP A 226 -9.08 -13.71 -11.97
N ASP A 227 -9.56 -14.00 -13.18
CA ASP A 227 -10.95 -13.72 -13.58
C ASP A 227 -11.98 -14.55 -12.80
N THR A 228 -11.57 -15.70 -12.25
CA THR A 228 -12.45 -16.62 -11.52
C THR A 228 -12.37 -16.38 -10.02
N THR A 229 -11.16 -16.34 -9.45
CA THR A 229 -10.98 -16.26 -7.99
C THR A 229 -10.91 -14.82 -7.48
N GLY A 230 -10.55 -13.85 -8.34
CA GLY A 230 -10.25 -12.48 -7.96
C GLY A 230 -8.88 -12.31 -7.28
N GLU A 231 -8.11 -13.38 -7.15
CA GLU A 231 -6.80 -13.38 -6.48
C GLU A 231 -5.74 -12.66 -7.30
N ILE A 232 -4.80 -12.01 -6.61
CA ILE A 232 -3.70 -11.30 -7.28
C ILE A 232 -2.82 -12.26 -8.09
N LYS A 233 -2.61 -11.93 -9.37
CA LYS A 233 -1.75 -12.63 -10.33
C LYS A 233 -0.48 -11.86 -10.65
N GLY A 234 -0.42 -10.57 -10.33
CA GLY A 234 0.76 -9.75 -10.59
C GLY A 234 0.50 -8.26 -10.53
N VAL A 235 1.55 -7.49 -10.79
CA VAL A 235 1.56 -6.03 -10.78
C VAL A 235 2.29 -5.49 -12.00
N ALA A 236 1.90 -4.31 -12.47
CA ALA A 236 2.69 -3.51 -13.40
C ALA A 236 2.65 -2.04 -13.00
N TYR A 237 3.76 -1.35 -13.18
CA TYR A 237 3.81 0.12 -13.07
C TYR A 237 3.08 0.75 -14.26
N ASN A 238 2.58 1.98 -14.14
CA ASN A 238 1.81 2.65 -15.19
C ASN A 238 2.66 3.71 -15.91
N ILE A 239 3.77 3.26 -16.50
CA ILE A 239 4.72 4.05 -17.29
C ILE A 239 4.90 3.42 -18.69
N ASP A 240 5.45 4.16 -19.67
CA ASP A 240 5.47 3.77 -21.09
C ASP A 240 6.25 2.48 -21.42
N SER A 241 6.98 1.93 -20.45
CA SER A 241 7.74 0.66 -20.54
C SER A 241 7.34 -0.35 -19.45
N ALA A 242 6.11 -0.24 -18.96
CA ALA A 242 5.55 -1.10 -17.91
C ALA A 242 5.80 -2.60 -18.19
N LYS A 243 6.51 -3.26 -17.26
CA LYS A 243 6.67 -4.72 -17.26
C LYS A 243 5.63 -5.34 -16.33
N PHE A 244 5.08 -6.46 -16.76
CA PHE A 244 4.25 -7.29 -15.90
C PHE A 244 5.13 -8.14 -14.99
N HIS A 245 4.93 -8.02 -13.69
CA HIS A 245 5.57 -8.83 -12.67
C HIS A 245 4.56 -9.85 -12.15
N ALA A 246 4.71 -11.09 -12.58
CA ALA A 246 3.83 -12.18 -12.22
C ALA A 246 4.05 -12.64 -10.77
N GLN A 247 2.95 -12.96 -10.09
CA GLN A 247 2.96 -13.71 -8.85
C GLN A 247 3.64 -15.08 -9.07
N GLY A 248 4.67 -15.40 -8.30
CA GLY A 248 5.34 -16.69 -8.33
C GLY A 248 6.86 -16.61 -8.23
N MET A 249 7.56 -17.01 -9.29
CA MET A 249 8.97 -17.40 -9.25
C MET A 249 9.96 -16.25 -8.99
N ASP A 250 9.61 -15.02 -9.36
CA ASP A 250 10.45 -13.84 -9.10
C ASP A 250 9.83 -12.97 -8.01
N TRP A 251 8.52 -12.73 -8.06
CA TRP A 251 7.80 -11.88 -7.11
C TRP A 251 6.80 -12.70 -6.31
N ASN A 252 6.94 -12.71 -4.98
CA ASN A 252 5.89 -13.18 -4.10
C ASN A 252 5.15 -11.97 -3.49
N ILE A 253 3.98 -11.67 -4.03
CA ILE A 253 3.13 -10.54 -3.64
C ILE A 253 2.12 -11.00 -2.59
N VAL A 254 2.01 -10.22 -1.52
CA VAL A 254 1.04 -10.40 -0.43
C VAL A 254 0.35 -9.07 -0.12
N MET A 255 -0.94 -9.14 0.21
CA MET A 255 -1.75 -7.98 0.56
C MET A 255 -2.25 -8.14 2.00
N GLY A 256 -2.20 -7.08 2.79
CA GLY A 256 -2.50 -7.16 4.22
C GLY A 256 -3.22 -5.93 4.75
N ARG A 257 -4.25 -6.14 5.55
CA ARG A 257 -4.89 -5.09 6.34
C ARG A 257 -4.26 -5.01 7.72
N PRO A 258 -3.69 -3.86 8.13
CA PRO A 258 -3.09 -3.74 9.45
C PRO A 258 -4.12 -4.03 10.57
N LYS A 259 -3.78 -4.93 11.50
CA LYS A 259 -4.60 -5.18 12.70
C LYS A 259 -4.34 -4.11 13.74
N ILE A 260 -5.11 -3.03 13.68
CA ILE A 260 -4.96 -1.92 14.62
C ILE A 260 -5.36 -2.37 16.02
N ALA A 261 -4.44 -2.25 16.98
CA ALA A 261 -4.76 -2.45 18.38
C ALA A 261 -5.70 -1.32 18.85
N THR A 262 -6.89 -1.68 19.32
CA THR A 262 -7.76 -0.77 20.05
C THR A 262 -7.04 -0.43 21.36
N THR A 263 -6.36 0.71 21.41
CA THR A 263 -5.90 1.26 22.67
C THR A 263 -7.14 1.71 23.43
N ALA A 264 -7.49 1.03 24.53
CA ALA A 264 -8.40 1.57 25.51
C ALA A 264 -7.78 2.88 26.02
N HIS A 265 -8.48 3.99 25.77
CA HIS A 265 -8.18 5.28 26.37
C HIS A 265 -8.75 5.33 27.78
#